data_AF-A0AA39H3Q0-F1
#
_entry.id   AF-A0AA39H3Q0-F1
#
_cell.length_a   1.000
_cell.length_b   1.000
_cell.length_c   1.000
_cell.angle_alpha   90.00
_cell.angle_beta   90.00
_cell.angle_gamma   90.00
#
_symmetry.space_group_name_H-M   'P 1'
#
loop_
_entity.id
_entity.type
_entity.pdbx_description
1 polymer ?
#
loop_
_entity_poly.entity_id
_entity_poly.type
_entity_poly.pdbx_seq_one_letter_code
_entity_poly.pdbx_strand_id
1 'polypeptide(L)'
;MDSVPMAFCTEVMAALDLRAAQYAEIAREVPHPWKSAAHRSATRYRDCSMRISEHNGVWQCSLRCGFADVSLDQLRSMDRRFIRITSIWDAPYKPYFQNTFTCSTANLQQRLTPFLIQLVRPNTRVFLVTQTAQLGLMDVFRKCNSFGALCLRYYGEESVAFLEDQLANNSNINDLILSRDWPCSESVEQVVVKFLDSANERHLLMHPTTEPQLKLNITIAEAAFTSWLRVDKPRHLRVHGFSAVTEQEILLLPVPNNIRRSEERKEQESLGSMGTTSITWFKENGSFLVCTLADSTKTVTIQSSECIQSDNH
;
A
#
# COMPACT_ATOMS: atom_id res chain seq x y z
N MET A 1 -1.65 -32.73 19.66
CA MET A 1 -2.14 -31.68 18.73
C MET A 1 -2.66 -32.28 17.41
N ASP A 2 -2.73 -33.60 17.30
CA ASP A 2 -2.95 -34.33 16.04
C ASP A 2 -4.42 -34.44 15.59
N SER A 3 -5.35 -33.81 16.31
CA SER A 3 -6.80 -33.92 16.10
C SER A 3 -7.43 -32.71 15.41
N VAL A 4 -6.63 -31.74 14.94
CA VAL A 4 -7.18 -30.55 14.27
C VAL A 4 -7.62 -30.92 12.85
N PRO A 5 -8.87 -30.66 12.46
CA PRO A 5 -9.33 -30.95 11.10
C PRO A 5 -8.51 -30.20 10.05
N MET A 6 -8.12 -30.89 8.97
CA MET A 6 -7.34 -30.29 7.87
C MET A 6 -8.03 -29.07 7.23
N ALA A 7 -9.37 -29.05 7.23
CA ALA A 7 -10.14 -27.91 6.76
C ALA A 7 -9.85 -26.65 7.58
N PHE A 8 -9.89 -26.74 8.91
CA PHE A 8 -9.55 -25.64 9.81
C PHE A 8 -8.10 -25.18 9.59
N CYS A 9 -7.14 -26.11 9.50
CA CYS A 9 -5.75 -25.73 9.21
C CYS A 9 -5.62 -25.00 7.87
N THR A 10 -6.38 -25.39 6.85
CA THR A 10 -6.36 -24.74 5.52
C THR A 10 -6.98 -23.34 5.59
N GLU A 11 -8.05 -23.16 6.36
CA GLU A 11 -8.68 -21.85 6.58
C GLU A 11 -7.77 -20.90 7.33
N VAL A 12 -7.10 -21.38 8.39
CA VAL A 12 -6.10 -20.58 9.12
C VAL A 12 -4.96 -20.20 8.19
N MET A 13 -4.43 -21.14 7.40
CA MET A 13 -3.40 -20.82 6.42
C MET A 13 -3.90 -19.75 5.43
N ALA A 14 -5.12 -19.88 4.91
CA ALA A 14 -5.70 -18.89 4.01
C ALA A 14 -5.83 -17.49 4.64
N ALA A 15 -6.12 -17.43 5.94
CA ALA A 15 -6.26 -16.18 6.69
C ALA A 15 -4.91 -15.46 6.92
N LEU A 16 -3.78 -16.18 6.91
CA LEU A 16 -2.45 -15.56 7.03
C LEU A 16 -2.06 -14.75 5.79
N ASP A 17 -2.67 -15.04 4.64
CA ASP A 17 -2.45 -14.36 3.35
C ASP A 17 -0.97 -14.20 2.94
N LEU A 18 -0.15 -15.21 3.23
CA LEU A 18 1.30 -15.19 2.98
C LEU A 18 1.65 -15.55 1.54
N ARG A 19 2.89 -15.28 1.11
CA ARG A 19 3.41 -15.74 -0.18
C ARG A 19 3.75 -17.23 -0.16
N ALA A 20 3.78 -17.85 -1.34
CA ALA A 20 4.08 -19.28 -1.48
C ALA A 20 5.41 -19.69 -0.80
N ALA A 21 6.45 -18.85 -0.90
CA ALA A 21 7.74 -19.09 -0.25
C ALA A 21 7.63 -19.14 1.28
N GLN A 22 6.86 -18.23 1.89
CA GLN A 22 6.65 -18.18 3.33
C GLN A 22 5.86 -19.39 3.83
N TYR A 23 4.86 -19.85 3.08
CA TYR A 23 4.19 -21.12 3.42
C TYR A 23 5.14 -22.32 3.33
N ALA A 24 6.09 -22.32 2.38
CA ALA A 24 7.09 -23.37 2.27
C ALA A 24 8.05 -23.37 3.48
N GLU A 25 8.41 -22.20 4.00
CA GLU A 25 9.17 -22.05 5.24
C GLU A 25 8.38 -22.58 6.45
N ILE A 26 7.13 -22.14 6.63
CA ILE A 26 6.24 -22.64 7.69
C ILE A 26 6.13 -24.16 7.64
N ALA A 27 5.98 -24.75 6.44
CA ALA A 27 5.87 -26.20 6.26
C ALA A 27 7.12 -26.99 6.71
N ARG A 28 8.29 -26.35 6.85
CA ARG A 28 9.50 -26.98 7.39
C ARG A 28 9.48 -27.03 8.92
N GLU A 29 8.93 -26.00 9.55
CA GLU A 29 9.01 -25.78 11.00
C GLU A 29 7.83 -26.39 11.78
N VAL A 30 6.64 -26.48 11.18
CA VAL A 30 5.43 -26.92 11.90
C VAL A 30 5.19 -28.43 11.77
N PRO A 31 4.60 -29.09 12.78
CA PRO A 31 4.24 -30.51 12.70
C PRO A 31 2.97 -30.75 11.86
N HIS A 32 2.63 -32.00 11.61
CA HIS A 32 1.30 -32.35 11.09
C HIS A 32 0.20 -32.00 12.12
N PRO A 33 -1.02 -31.63 11.70
CA PRO A 33 -1.51 -31.48 10.31
C PRO A 33 -1.13 -30.15 9.63
N TRP A 34 -0.62 -29.17 10.36
CA TRP A 34 -0.26 -27.84 9.87
C TRP A 34 0.74 -27.86 8.72
N LYS A 35 1.72 -28.77 8.78
CA LYS A 35 2.72 -28.98 7.73
C LYS A 35 2.08 -29.25 6.38
N SER A 36 1.07 -30.13 6.36
CA SER A 36 0.35 -30.49 5.15
C SER A 36 -0.49 -29.33 4.64
N ALA A 37 -1.13 -28.56 5.54
CA ALA A 37 -1.89 -27.37 5.14
C ALA A 37 -0.97 -26.30 4.54
N ALA A 38 0.15 -25.98 5.19
CA ALA A 38 1.15 -25.04 4.69
C ALA A 38 1.75 -25.50 3.35
N HIS A 39 2.09 -26.77 3.20
CA HIS A 39 2.60 -27.31 1.94
C HIS A 39 1.55 -27.25 0.80
N ARG A 40 0.28 -27.56 1.10
CA ARG A 40 -0.82 -27.38 0.14
C ARG A 40 -0.98 -25.91 -0.26
N SER A 41 -0.91 -24.98 0.69
CA SER A 41 -0.95 -23.54 0.41
C SER A 41 0.20 -23.13 -0.50
N ALA A 42 1.44 -23.50 -0.18
CA ALA A 42 2.62 -23.19 -0.98
C ALA A 42 2.52 -23.68 -2.43
N THR A 43 1.90 -24.84 -2.65
CA THR A 43 1.83 -25.50 -3.97
C THR A 43 0.59 -25.14 -4.78
N ARG A 44 -0.54 -24.86 -4.13
CA ARG A 44 -1.83 -24.65 -4.80
C ARG A 44 -2.19 -23.19 -4.98
N TYR A 45 -1.72 -22.28 -4.11
CA TYR A 45 -2.01 -20.86 -4.29
C TYR A 45 -1.51 -20.37 -5.66
N ARG A 46 -2.34 -19.56 -6.30
CA ARG A 46 -2.08 -18.89 -7.56
C ARG A 46 -2.28 -17.40 -7.34
N ASP A 47 -1.16 -16.70 -7.31
CA ASP A 47 -1.12 -15.25 -7.24
C ASP A 47 -1.33 -14.71 -8.64
N CYS A 48 -2.41 -13.95 -8.81
CA CYS A 48 -2.84 -13.42 -10.07
C CYS A 48 -2.81 -11.89 -10.04
N SER A 49 -2.35 -11.29 -11.12
CA SER A 49 -2.42 -9.86 -11.37
C SER A 49 -3.41 -9.59 -12.50
N MET A 50 -4.19 -8.53 -12.36
CA MET A 50 -5.14 -8.08 -13.38
C MET A 50 -4.74 -6.71 -13.90
N ARG A 51 -4.91 -6.51 -15.21
CA ARG A 51 -4.88 -5.18 -15.83
C ARG A 51 -6.20 -4.91 -16.51
N ILE A 52 -6.70 -3.71 -16.33
CA ILE A 52 -7.97 -3.25 -16.87
C ILE A 52 -7.71 -1.94 -17.61
N SER A 53 -8.19 -1.82 -18.84
CA SER A 53 -8.11 -0.59 -19.61
C SER A 53 -9.47 -0.30 -20.24
N GLU A 54 -9.73 0.96 -20.48
CA GLU A 54 -10.94 1.44 -21.16
C GLU A 54 -10.51 2.24 -22.39
N HIS A 55 -11.21 2.02 -23.50
CA HIS A 55 -11.06 2.80 -24.72
C HIS A 55 -12.39 2.86 -25.47
N ASN A 56 -12.93 4.07 -25.66
CA ASN A 56 -14.14 4.34 -26.42
C ASN A 56 -15.36 3.50 -25.96
N GLY A 57 -15.54 3.37 -24.64
CA GLY A 57 -16.60 2.59 -24.00
C GLY A 57 -16.33 1.10 -23.92
N VAL A 58 -15.21 0.61 -24.48
CA VAL A 58 -14.86 -0.81 -24.49
C VAL A 58 -13.82 -1.09 -23.42
N TRP A 59 -14.16 -1.98 -22.50
CA TRP A 59 -13.24 -2.43 -21.47
C TRP A 59 -12.44 -3.62 -21.97
N GLN A 60 -11.12 -3.56 -21.79
CA GLN A 60 -10.21 -4.66 -22.04
C GLN A 60 -9.58 -5.09 -20.73
N CYS A 61 -9.64 -6.38 -20.46
CA CYS A 61 -9.11 -6.97 -19.25
C CYS A 61 -8.08 -8.02 -19.62
N SER A 62 -7.05 -8.15 -18.81
CA SER A 62 -6.03 -9.18 -18.97
C SER A 62 -5.59 -9.69 -17.61
N LEU A 63 -5.37 -11.00 -17.54
CA LEU A 63 -5.10 -11.71 -16.30
C LEU A 63 -3.82 -12.51 -16.47
N ARG A 64 -2.98 -12.49 -15.44
CA ARG A 64 -1.77 -13.30 -15.36
C ARG A 64 -1.72 -13.96 -14.00
N CYS A 65 -1.47 -15.26 -13.95
CA CYS A 65 -1.27 -16.01 -12.72
C CYS A 65 0.13 -16.65 -12.73
N GLY A 66 0.99 -16.23 -11.81
CA GLY A 66 2.43 -16.51 -11.92
C GLY A 66 3.01 -15.93 -13.21
N PHE A 67 3.60 -16.78 -14.05
CA PHE A 67 4.20 -16.39 -15.34
C PHE A 67 3.30 -16.65 -16.55
N ALA A 68 2.11 -17.21 -16.35
CA ALA A 68 1.20 -17.56 -17.44
C ALA A 68 0.07 -16.52 -17.55
N ASP A 69 -0.24 -16.11 -18.79
CA ASP A 69 -1.43 -15.35 -19.08
C ASP A 69 -2.65 -16.29 -19.05
N VAL A 70 -3.72 -15.93 -18.36
CA VAL A 70 -4.87 -16.80 -18.08
C VAL A 70 -6.15 -16.17 -18.63
N SER A 71 -7.00 -16.94 -19.29
CA SER A 71 -8.32 -16.44 -19.72
C SER A 71 -9.29 -16.34 -18.53
N LEU A 72 -10.35 -15.54 -18.66
CA LEU A 72 -11.37 -15.47 -17.61
C LEU A 72 -12.01 -16.84 -17.33
N ASP A 73 -12.26 -17.65 -18.35
CA ASP A 73 -12.86 -18.98 -18.17
C ASP A 73 -11.91 -19.97 -17.50
N GLN A 74 -10.61 -19.91 -17.81
CA GLN A 74 -9.59 -20.66 -17.08
C GLN A 74 -9.53 -20.23 -15.61
N LEU A 75 -9.58 -18.92 -15.33
CA LEU A 75 -9.60 -18.43 -13.95
C LEU A 75 -10.87 -18.89 -13.21
N ARG A 76 -12.02 -18.94 -13.89
CA ARG A 76 -13.30 -19.40 -13.31
C ARG A 76 -13.37 -20.91 -13.10
N SER A 77 -12.60 -21.70 -13.84
CA SER A 77 -12.51 -23.16 -13.66
C SER A 77 -11.53 -23.56 -12.55
N MET A 78 -10.67 -22.64 -12.09
CA MET A 78 -9.79 -22.86 -10.95
C MET A 78 -10.55 -22.83 -9.62
N ASP A 79 -10.03 -23.55 -8.63
CA ASP A 79 -10.56 -23.56 -7.26
C ASP A 79 -10.30 -22.22 -6.59
N ARG A 80 -11.36 -21.42 -6.45
CA ARG A 80 -11.31 -20.03 -5.94
C ARG A 80 -10.65 -19.89 -4.57
N ARG A 81 -10.65 -20.95 -3.76
CA ARG A 81 -9.98 -20.95 -2.43
C ARG A 81 -8.47 -20.76 -2.54
N PHE A 82 -7.89 -21.11 -3.68
CA PHE A 82 -6.46 -21.04 -3.96
C PHE A 82 -6.10 -19.95 -4.98
N ILE A 83 -7.04 -19.10 -5.37
CA ILE A 83 -6.79 -17.96 -6.28
C ILE A 83 -6.74 -16.70 -5.45
N ARG A 84 -5.76 -15.85 -5.71
CA ARG A 84 -5.65 -14.53 -5.08
C ARG A 84 -5.34 -13.47 -6.12
N ILE A 85 -6.02 -12.35 -6.05
CA ILE A 85 -5.65 -11.18 -6.84
C ILE A 85 -4.65 -10.37 -6.01
N THR A 86 -3.38 -10.38 -6.39
CA THR A 86 -2.32 -9.65 -5.66
C THR A 86 -2.21 -8.20 -6.11
N SER A 87 -2.57 -7.92 -7.36
CA SER A 87 -2.60 -6.55 -7.86
C SER A 87 -3.61 -6.35 -8.98
N ILE A 88 -4.25 -5.19 -8.99
CA ILE A 88 -5.12 -4.71 -10.06
C ILE A 88 -4.56 -3.38 -10.52
N TRP A 89 -4.33 -3.25 -11.83
CA TRP A 89 -3.83 -2.03 -12.43
C TRP A 89 -4.83 -1.54 -13.45
N ASP A 90 -5.11 -0.25 -13.45
CA ASP A 90 -5.50 0.38 -14.68
C ASP A 90 -4.26 0.49 -15.60
N ALA A 91 -4.47 0.27 -16.89
CA ALA A 91 -3.39 0.28 -17.86
C ALA A 91 -3.79 1.18 -19.03
N PRO A 92 -2.81 1.86 -19.66
CA PRO A 92 -3.08 2.47 -20.95
C PRO A 92 -3.53 1.39 -21.93
N TYR A 93 -4.35 1.77 -22.91
CA TYR A 93 -4.90 0.89 -23.94
C TYR A 93 -3.80 0.35 -24.86
N LYS A 94 -3.01 -0.59 -24.36
CA LYS A 94 -2.09 -1.45 -25.11
C LYS A 94 -2.09 -2.82 -24.44
N PRO A 95 -2.38 -3.91 -25.16
CA PRO A 95 -2.31 -5.24 -24.60
C PRO A 95 -0.87 -5.54 -24.22
N TYR A 96 -0.60 -5.62 -22.90
CA TYR A 96 0.70 -6.06 -22.37
C TYR A 96 0.80 -7.58 -22.32
N PHE A 97 -0.35 -8.26 -22.35
CA PHE A 97 -0.48 -9.72 -22.23
C PHE A 97 -1.12 -10.28 -23.48
N GLN A 98 -0.80 -11.53 -23.81
CA GLN A 98 -1.31 -12.19 -25.01
C GLN A 98 -2.79 -12.55 -24.85
N ASN A 99 -3.20 -12.93 -23.63
CA ASN A 99 -4.59 -13.26 -23.32
C ASN A 99 -5.33 -12.04 -22.77
N THR A 100 -5.86 -11.23 -23.68
CA THR A 100 -6.80 -10.16 -23.34
C THR A 100 -8.21 -10.52 -23.76
N PHE A 101 -9.20 -10.15 -22.96
CA PHE A 101 -10.61 -10.25 -23.32
C PHE A 101 -11.27 -8.89 -23.22
N THR A 102 -12.23 -8.64 -24.10
CA THR A 102 -13.04 -7.42 -24.06
C THR A 102 -14.35 -7.69 -23.33
N CYS A 103 -14.88 -6.66 -22.67
CA CYS A 103 -16.20 -6.70 -22.07
C CYS A 103 -16.87 -5.33 -22.16
N SER A 104 -18.20 -5.33 -22.14
CA SER A 104 -18.99 -4.10 -22.01
C SER A 104 -18.95 -3.60 -20.56
N THR A 105 -19.24 -2.31 -20.34
CA THR A 105 -19.39 -1.74 -18.99
C THR A 105 -20.38 -2.53 -18.14
N ALA A 106 -21.51 -2.95 -18.72
CA ALA A 106 -22.49 -3.78 -18.02
C ALA A 106 -21.91 -5.14 -17.59
N ASN A 107 -21.13 -5.80 -18.45
CA ASN A 107 -20.47 -7.06 -18.11
C ASN A 107 -19.38 -6.87 -17.04
N LEU A 108 -18.62 -5.77 -17.10
CA LEU A 108 -17.66 -5.41 -16.07
C LEU A 108 -18.38 -5.32 -14.71
N GLN A 109 -19.42 -4.50 -14.63
CA GLN A 109 -20.15 -4.24 -13.38
C GLN A 109 -20.93 -5.44 -12.85
N GLN A 110 -21.59 -6.21 -13.72
CA GLN A 110 -22.50 -7.29 -13.30
C GLN A 110 -21.80 -8.64 -13.13
N ARG A 111 -20.69 -8.89 -13.83
CA ARG A 111 -20.03 -10.20 -13.82
C ARG A 111 -18.63 -10.14 -13.23
N LEU A 112 -17.81 -9.22 -13.71
CA LEU A 112 -16.40 -9.16 -13.33
C LEU A 112 -16.22 -8.57 -11.93
N THR A 113 -16.91 -7.47 -11.62
CA THR A 113 -16.83 -6.80 -10.31
C THR A 113 -17.19 -7.73 -9.14
N PRO A 114 -18.34 -8.43 -9.13
CA PRO A 114 -18.66 -9.34 -8.02
C PRO A 114 -17.64 -10.47 -7.88
N PHE A 115 -17.09 -10.93 -9.00
CA PHE A 115 -16.04 -11.95 -9.01
C PHE A 115 -14.72 -11.43 -8.44
N LEU A 116 -14.30 -10.21 -8.80
CA LEU A 116 -13.09 -9.58 -8.27
C LEU A 116 -13.20 -9.32 -6.77
N ILE A 117 -14.33 -8.78 -6.30
CA ILE A 117 -14.55 -8.52 -4.87
C ILE A 117 -14.35 -9.79 -4.02
N GLN A 118 -14.72 -10.97 -4.53
CA GLN A 118 -14.52 -12.24 -3.83
C GLN A 118 -13.04 -12.69 -3.76
N LEU A 119 -12.18 -12.16 -4.62
CA LEU A 119 -10.78 -12.57 -4.74
C LEU A 119 -9.78 -11.53 -4.21
N VAL A 120 -10.25 -10.30 -3.98
CA VAL A 120 -9.47 -9.23 -3.34
C VAL A 120 -9.29 -9.55 -1.85
N ARG A 121 -8.09 -9.30 -1.33
CA ARG A 121 -7.63 -9.59 0.04
C ARG A 121 -6.88 -8.39 0.60
N PRO A 122 -6.63 -8.32 1.93
CA PRO A 122 -5.89 -7.22 2.53
C PRO A 122 -4.53 -6.97 1.90
N ASN A 123 -3.83 -7.98 1.35
CA ASN A 123 -2.57 -7.76 0.64
C ASN A 123 -2.72 -7.39 -0.84
N THR A 124 -3.95 -7.29 -1.37
CA THR A 124 -4.20 -6.82 -2.74
C THR A 124 -3.84 -5.36 -2.88
N ARG A 125 -3.22 -5.04 -4.01
CA ARG A 125 -2.85 -3.68 -4.38
C ARG A 125 -3.68 -3.18 -5.56
N VAL A 126 -4.30 -2.02 -5.43
CA VAL A 126 -5.10 -1.40 -6.49
C VAL A 126 -4.38 -0.16 -7.00
N PHE A 127 -4.07 -0.12 -8.28
CA PHE A 127 -3.39 0.99 -8.94
C PHE A 127 -4.32 1.62 -9.97
N LEU A 128 -4.79 2.83 -9.70
CA LEU A 128 -5.65 3.66 -10.54
C LEU A 128 -4.88 4.93 -10.93
N VAL A 129 -3.98 4.81 -11.91
CA VAL A 129 -3.00 5.82 -12.32
C VAL A 129 -3.23 6.36 -13.75
N THR A 130 -4.20 5.82 -14.48
CA THR A 130 -4.54 6.17 -15.85
C THR A 130 -5.92 6.82 -15.94
N GLN A 131 -6.01 7.94 -16.66
CA GLN A 131 -7.26 8.71 -16.72
C GLN A 131 -8.43 7.96 -17.37
N THR A 132 -8.19 7.07 -18.34
CA THR A 132 -9.27 6.50 -19.16
C THR A 132 -10.14 5.50 -18.40
N ALA A 133 -9.54 4.67 -17.56
CA ALA A 133 -10.25 3.61 -16.84
C ALA A 133 -10.55 3.97 -15.37
N GLN A 134 -9.87 4.97 -14.80
CA GLN A 134 -9.92 5.27 -13.37
C GLN A 134 -11.35 5.54 -12.88
N LEU A 135 -12.13 6.41 -13.52
CA LEU A 135 -13.50 6.74 -13.07
C LEU A 135 -14.38 5.49 -12.92
N GLY A 136 -14.45 4.67 -13.98
CA GLY A 136 -15.27 3.46 -13.96
C GLY A 136 -14.77 2.44 -12.94
N LEU A 137 -13.46 2.36 -12.71
CA LEU A 137 -12.89 1.48 -11.69
C LEU A 137 -13.08 2.00 -10.28
N MET A 138 -13.08 3.32 -10.04
CA MET A 138 -13.41 3.88 -8.73
C MET A 138 -14.83 3.46 -8.31
N ASP A 139 -15.80 3.46 -9.21
CA ASP A 139 -17.16 2.96 -8.90
C ASP A 139 -17.19 1.47 -8.57
N VAL A 140 -16.36 0.67 -9.26
CA VAL A 140 -16.20 -0.76 -8.98
C VAL A 140 -15.59 -0.98 -7.59
N PHE A 141 -14.53 -0.25 -7.26
CA PHE A 141 -13.80 -0.41 -6.01
C PHE A 141 -14.42 0.33 -4.82
N ARG A 142 -15.37 1.25 -5.05
CA ARG A 142 -16.10 1.94 -3.98
C ARG A 142 -16.76 0.94 -3.01
N LYS A 143 -17.23 -0.18 -3.55
CA LYS A 143 -17.89 -1.26 -2.79
C LYS A 143 -16.91 -2.32 -2.28
N CYS A 144 -15.62 -2.20 -2.58
CA CYS A 144 -14.60 -3.17 -2.22
C CYS A 144 -13.76 -2.62 -1.07
N ASN A 145 -13.91 -3.17 0.13
CA ASN A 145 -13.22 -2.69 1.34
C ASN A 145 -12.16 -3.68 1.86
N SER A 146 -11.67 -4.54 0.97
CA SER A 146 -10.81 -5.66 1.36
C SER A 146 -9.36 -5.49 0.93
N PHE A 147 -8.98 -4.49 0.13
CA PHE A 147 -7.58 -4.29 -0.30
C PHE A 147 -6.81 -3.39 0.66
N GLY A 148 -5.48 -3.57 0.72
CA GLY A 148 -4.61 -2.84 1.64
C GLY A 148 -3.70 -1.80 0.99
N ALA A 149 -3.49 -1.84 -0.32
CA ALA A 149 -2.76 -0.78 -1.01
C ALA A 149 -3.61 -0.09 -2.07
N LEU A 150 -3.57 1.24 -2.08
CA LEU A 150 -4.22 2.08 -3.06
C LEU A 150 -3.21 3.06 -3.66
N CYS A 151 -3.01 2.99 -4.97
CA CYS A 151 -2.34 4.02 -5.74
C CYS A 151 -3.38 4.75 -6.58
N LEU A 152 -3.46 6.08 -6.43
CA LEU A 152 -4.51 6.88 -7.03
C LEU A 152 -3.92 8.13 -7.68
N ARG A 153 -4.31 8.41 -8.92
CA ARG A 153 -4.03 9.68 -9.58
C ARG A 153 -5.12 10.69 -9.28
N TYR A 154 -4.79 11.97 -9.23
CA TYR A 154 -5.82 12.99 -9.10
C TYR A 154 -6.66 13.12 -10.38
N TYR A 155 -7.98 12.99 -10.20
CA TYR A 155 -8.99 13.19 -11.22
C TYR A 155 -10.12 14.06 -10.65
N GLY A 156 -9.77 15.24 -10.12
CA GLY A 156 -10.74 16.15 -9.53
C GLY A 156 -11.31 15.68 -8.18
N GLU A 157 -12.42 16.29 -7.79
CA GLU A 157 -13.14 16.03 -6.53
C GLU A 157 -13.62 14.58 -6.42
N GLU A 158 -13.86 13.90 -7.55
CA GLU A 158 -14.23 12.49 -7.58
C GLU A 158 -13.16 11.59 -6.96
N SER A 159 -11.87 11.93 -7.14
CA SER A 159 -10.77 11.17 -6.53
C SER A 159 -10.65 11.44 -5.04
N VAL A 160 -10.93 12.67 -4.60
CA VAL A 160 -10.95 13.05 -3.18
C VAL A 160 -12.08 12.31 -2.48
N ALA A 161 -13.30 12.42 -3.01
CA ALA A 161 -14.48 11.76 -2.46
C ALA A 161 -14.35 10.22 -2.44
N PHE A 162 -13.76 9.63 -3.50
CA PHE A 162 -13.46 8.20 -3.52
C PHE A 162 -12.46 7.82 -2.42
N LEU A 163 -11.37 8.56 -2.27
CA LEU A 163 -10.38 8.30 -1.24
C LEU A 163 -10.97 8.45 0.17
N GLU A 164 -11.77 9.49 0.42
CA GLU A 164 -12.47 9.70 1.70
C GLU A 164 -13.37 8.53 2.09
N ASP A 165 -14.17 8.06 1.13
CA ASP A 165 -15.08 6.93 1.29
C ASP A 165 -14.30 5.64 1.57
N GLN A 166 -13.20 5.41 0.85
CA GLN A 166 -12.32 4.27 1.11
C GLN A 166 -11.66 4.34 2.49
N LEU A 167 -11.16 5.50 2.91
CA LEU A 167 -10.58 5.66 4.25
C LEU A 167 -11.62 5.52 5.38
N ALA A 168 -12.89 5.83 5.11
CA ALA A 168 -13.98 5.64 6.07
C ALA A 168 -14.40 4.16 6.18
N ASN A 169 -14.42 3.42 5.06
CA ASN A 169 -15.03 2.10 5.00
C ASN A 169 -14.04 0.93 4.88
N ASN A 170 -12.77 1.20 4.57
CA ASN A 170 -11.72 0.20 4.37
C ASN A 170 -10.54 0.44 5.33
N SER A 171 -10.60 -0.19 6.50
CA SER A 171 -9.54 -0.13 7.52
C SER A 171 -8.25 -0.87 7.14
N ASN A 172 -8.28 -1.69 6.08
CA ASN A 172 -7.15 -2.47 5.62
C ASN A 172 -6.14 -1.63 4.83
N ILE A 173 -6.53 -0.46 4.30
CA ILE A 173 -5.62 0.41 3.53
C ILE A 173 -4.49 0.85 4.44
N ASN A 174 -3.29 0.32 4.21
CA ASN A 174 -2.06 0.65 4.91
C ASN A 174 -0.99 1.24 3.99
N ASP A 175 -1.16 1.16 2.68
CA ASP A 175 -0.25 1.73 1.69
C ASP A 175 -1.04 2.66 0.75
N LEU A 176 -0.84 3.96 0.88
CA LEU A 176 -1.46 4.99 0.07
C LEU A 176 -0.40 5.65 -0.80
N ILE A 177 -0.59 5.58 -2.10
CA ILE A 177 0.28 6.21 -3.09
C ILE A 177 -0.53 7.27 -3.84
N LEU A 178 -0.24 8.53 -3.57
CA LEU A 178 -0.82 9.67 -4.29
C LEU A 178 0.07 9.94 -5.49
N SER A 179 -0.34 9.42 -6.64
CA SER A 179 0.36 9.64 -7.92
C SER A 179 -0.09 10.96 -8.54
N ARG A 180 0.79 11.61 -9.31
CA ARG A 180 0.60 12.83 -10.15
C ARG A 180 -0.67 13.68 -9.96
N ASP A 181 -0.44 14.98 -9.93
CA ASP A 181 -1.44 16.05 -10.12
C ASP A 181 -2.37 16.30 -8.94
N TRP A 182 -2.10 15.73 -7.76
CA TRP A 182 -2.83 16.09 -6.54
C TRP A 182 -2.57 17.56 -6.18
N PRO A 183 -3.59 18.39 -5.98
CA PRO A 183 -3.40 19.79 -5.63
C PRO A 183 -2.94 19.94 -4.17
N CYS A 184 -2.21 21.02 -3.88
CA CYS A 184 -2.05 21.50 -2.50
C CYS A 184 -3.33 22.25 -2.09
N SER A 185 -4.33 21.51 -1.61
CA SER A 185 -5.57 22.07 -1.06
C SER A 185 -5.80 21.55 0.35
N GLU A 186 -6.51 22.34 1.16
CA GLU A 186 -6.88 21.96 2.52
C GLU A 186 -7.67 20.64 2.55
N SER A 187 -8.57 20.42 1.59
CA SER A 187 -9.33 19.17 1.48
C SER A 187 -8.42 17.95 1.31
N VAL A 188 -7.47 18.01 0.37
CA VAL A 188 -6.53 16.90 0.14
C VAL A 188 -5.65 16.66 1.36
N GLU A 189 -5.18 17.73 2.00
CA GLU A 189 -4.39 17.64 3.22
C GLU A 189 -5.17 16.96 4.36
N GLN A 190 -6.43 17.32 4.58
CA GLN A 190 -7.29 16.69 5.59
C GLN A 190 -7.46 15.19 5.36
N VAL A 191 -7.63 14.77 4.10
CA VAL A 191 -7.72 13.33 3.74
C VAL A 191 -6.42 12.59 4.04
N VAL A 192 -5.28 13.21 3.74
CA VAL A 192 -3.96 12.66 4.08
C VAL A 192 -3.75 12.55 5.58
N VAL A 193 -4.10 13.59 6.33
CA VAL A 193 -4.05 13.58 7.81
C VAL A 193 -4.92 12.46 8.37
N LYS A 194 -6.16 12.31 7.86
CA LYS A 194 -7.07 11.21 8.24
C LYS A 194 -6.47 9.83 7.99
N PHE A 195 -5.76 9.63 6.87
CA PHE A 195 -5.04 8.39 6.60
C PHE A 195 -3.97 8.12 7.67
N LEU A 196 -3.16 9.13 7.98
CA LEU A 196 -2.07 9.02 8.97
C LEU A 196 -2.57 8.84 10.41
N ASP A 197 -3.74 9.40 10.75
CA ASP A 197 -4.31 9.37 12.11
C ASP A 197 -4.81 7.99 12.56
N SER A 198 -4.89 7.03 11.64
CA SER A 198 -5.49 5.73 11.92
C SER A 198 -4.54 4.74 12.59
N ALA A 199 -5.11 3.82 13.39
CA ALA A 199 -4.38 2.99 14.34
C ALA A 199 -3.65 1.76 13.74
N ASN A 200 -3.30 1.76 12.46
CA ASN A 200 -2.61 0.64 11.79
C ASN A 200 -1.25 1.10 11.25
N GLU A 201 -0.46 0.18 10.68
CA GLU A 201 0.76 0.54 9.94
C GLU A 201 0.40 1.41 8.72
N ARG A 202 1.27 2.37 8.38
CA ARG A 202 1.00 3.36 7.34
C ARG A 202 2.21 3.65 6.48
N HIS A 203 2.04 3.48 5.19
CA HIS A 203 2.96 3.91 4.16
C HIS A 203 2.23 4.94 3.28
N LEU A 204 2.73 6.17 3.28
CA LEU A 204 2.27 7.24 2.40
C LEU A 204 3.38 7.61 1.44
N LEU A 205 3.12 7.45 0.15
CA LEU A 205 4.01 7.89 -0.92
C LEU A 205 3.31 8.94 -1.77
N MET A 206 3.81 10.18 -1.73
CA MET A 206 3.44 11.23 -2.65
C MET A 206 4.49 11.26 -3.76
N HIS A 207 4.12 10.83 -4.97
CA HIS A 207 5.10 10.69 -6.04
C HIS A 207 5.69 12.06 -6.41
N PRO A 208 7.03 12.20 -6.39
CA PRO A 208 7.66 13.43 -6.82
C PRO A 208 7.54 13.57 -8.35
N THR A 209 6.76 14.52 -8.85
CA THR A 209 6.88 15.00 -10.24
C THR A 209 6.92 16.53 -10.36
N THR A 210 7.23 17.04 -11.56
CA THR A 210 7.39 18.48 -11.80
C THR A 210 6.11 19.25 -11.44
N GLU A 211 6.25 20.31 -10.63
CA GLU A 211 5.21 21.15 -10.01
C GLU A 211 4.03 21.57 -10.93
N PRO A 212 2.85 21.94 -10.36
CA PRO A 212 2.48 22.02 -8.94
C PRO A 212 1.72 20.78 -8.44
N GLN A 213 2.20 20.16 -7.36
CA GLN A 213 1.62 18.95 -6.76
C GLN A 213 1.71 19.00 -5.24
N LEU A 214 0.86 18.23 -4.57
CA LEU A 214 0.82 18.02 -3.13
C LEU A 214 2.24 17.80 -2.59
N LYS A 215 2.63 18.68 -1.68
CA LYS A 215 3.91 18.62 -0.98
C LYS A 215 3.67 18.18 0.46
N LEU A 216 4.66 17.54 1.04
CA LEU A 216 4.72 17.31 2.48
C LEU A 216 4.96 18.65 3.17
N ASN A 217 3.89 19.21 3.73
CA ASN A 217 3.89 20.44 4.51
C ASN A 217 3.92 20.13 6.02
N ILE A 218 3.93 21.17 6.86
CA ILE A 218 4.06 21.00 8.31
C ILE A 218 2.88 20.24 8.91
N THR A 219 1.67 20.42 8.39
CA THR A 219 0.46 19.71 8.81
C THR A 219 0.60 18.19 8.62
N ILE A 220 1.08 17.75 7.46
CA ILE A 220 1.32 16.33 7.17
C ILE A 220 2.46 15.77 8.03
N ALA A 221 3.53 16.56 8.23
CA ALA A 221 4.64 16.18 9.10
C ALA A 221 4.21 15.99 10.56
N GLU A 222 3.41 16.92 11.08
CA GLU A 222 2.85 16.87 12.43
C GLU A 222 1.90 15.68 12.60
N ALA A 223 1.07 15.38 11.60
CA ALA A 223 0.20 14.22 11.61
C ALA A 223 1.00 12.91 11.64
N ALA A 224 2.09 12.80 10.86
CA ALA A 224 2.98 11.65 10.90
C ALA A 224 3.67 11.51 12.27
N PHE A 225 4.18 12.61 12.82
CA PHE A 225 4.80 12.64 14.14
C PHE A 225 3.82 12.24 15.26
N THR A 226 2.61 12.79 15.24
CA THR A 226 1.53 12.49 16.18
C THR A 226 1.08 11.03 16.07
N SER A 227 0.95 10.51 14.85
CA SER A 227 0.63 9.11 14.61
C SER A 227 1.67 8.19 15.24
N TRP A 228 2.97 8.47 15.02
CA TRP A 228 4.05 7.73 15.68
C TRP A 228 4.00 7.85 17.20
N LEU A 229 3.74 9.04 17.76
CA LEU A 229 3.68 9.26 19.20
C LEU A 229 2.61 8.38 19.89
N ARG A 230 1.42 8.23 19.29
CA ARG A 230 0.29 7.51 19.89
C ARG A 230 0.49 6.00 20.00
N VAL A 231 1.47 5.42 19.32
CA VAL A 231 1.64 3.96 19.29
C VAL A 231 2.75 3.52 20.22
N ASP A 232 2.40 2.73 21.24
CA ASP A 232 3.37 2.16 22.19
C ASP A 232 4.20 1.03 21.60
N LYS A 233 3.63 0.30 20.63
CA LYS A 233 4.38 -0.70 19.87
C LYS A 233 5.00 -0.02 18.66
N PRO A 234 6.25 -0.33 18.34
CA PRO A 234 6.80 0.23 17.13
C PRO A 234 6.01 -0.33 15.94
N ARG A 235 5.79 0.54 14.97
CA ARG A 235 5.06 0.26 13.74
C ARG A 235 5.85 0.76 12.58
N HIS A 236 5.60 0.20 11.41
CA HIS A 236 6.09 0.78 10.18
C HIS A 236 5.21 1.98 9.80
N LEU A 237 5.76 3.17 10.02
CA LEU A 237 5.29 4.43 9.46
C LEU A 237 6.33 4.87 8.45
N ARG A 238 5.91 5.21 7.24
CA ARG A 238 6.79 5.86 6.26
C ARG A 238 5.98 6.84 5.42
N VAL A 239 6.43 8.09 5.38
CA VAL A 239 5.86 9.18 4.60
C VAL A 239 6.97 9.75 3.72
N HIS A 240 6.73 9.85 2.42
CA HIS A 240 7.71 10.37 1.47
C HIS A 240 7.04 11.29 0.45
N GLY A 241 7.70 12.40 0.11
CA GLY A 241 7.27 13.31 -0.95
C GLY A 241 8.18 14.51 -1.12
N PHE A 242 7.79 15.45 -1.98
CA PHE A 242 8.45 16.76 -2.06
C PHE A 242 8.20 17.58 -0.80
N SER A 243 9.22 18.30 -0.36
CA SER A 243 9.18 19.13 0.82
C SER A 243 8.54 20.48 0.50
N ALA A 244 7.53 20.83 1.29
CA ALA A 244 7.15 22.21 1.56
C ALA A 244 7.49 22.60 3.02
N VAL A 245 8.19 21.72 3.75
CA VAL A 245 8.68 21.97 5.10
C VAL A 245 10.14 22.38 5.09
N THR A 246 10.46 23.29 5.99
CA THR A 246 11.82 23.69 6.34
C THR A 246 12.31 22.88 7.54
N GLU A 247 13.63 22.80 7.70
CA GLU A 247 14.26 22.24 8.90
C GLU A 247 13.72 22.91 10.18
N GLN A 248 13.61 24.24 10.17
CA GLN A 248 13.15 25.01 11.32
C GLN A 248 11.72 24.65 11.74
N GLU A 249 10.79 24.49 10.79
CA GLU A 249 9.42 24.09 11.09
C GLU A 249 9.36 22.70 11.75
N ILE A 250 10.17 21.75 11.27
CA ILE A 250 10.27 20.41 11.87
C ILE A 250 10.87 20.49 13.28
N LEU A 251 11.86 21.35 13.50
CA LEU A 251 12.45 21.57 14.83
C LEU A 251 11.51 22.26 15.82
N LEU A 252 10.47 22.93 15.34
CA LEU A 252 9.45 23.58 16.17
C LEU A 252 8.29 22.65 16.54
N LEU A 253 8.23 21.42 16.02
CA LEU A 253 7.23 20.44 16.43
C LEU A 253 7.29 20.20 17.95
N PRO A 254 6.15 20.18 18.66
CA PRO A 254 6.12 20.00 20.10
C PRO A 254 6.61 18.60 20.48
N VAL A 255 7.68 18.53 21.27
CA VAL A 255 8.28 17.26 21.71
C VAL A 255 7.90 17.02 23.18
N PRO A 256 7.18 15.92 23.50
CA PRO A 256 6.90 15.55 24.88
C PRO A 256 8.19 15.30 25.69
N ASN A 257 8.15 15.53 27.00
CA ASN A 257 9.34 15.44 27.88
C ASN A 257 10.02 14.05 27.88
N ASN A 258 9.29 12.99 27.57
CA ASN A 258 9.79 11.62 27.49
C ASN A 258 10.35 11.24 26.11
N ILE A 259 10.45 12.19 25.18
CA ILE A 259 10.98 12.00 23.84
C ILE A 259 12.31 12.75 23.71
N ARG A 260 13.37 12.02 23.36
CA ARG A 260 14.67 12.63 23.07
C ARG A 260 14.73 12.98 21.59
N ARG A 261 15.27 14.15 21.23
CA ARG A 261 15.56 14.54 19.85
C ARG A 261 17.08 14.61 19.61
N SER A 262 17.53 14.18 18.44
CA SER A 262 18.89 14.42 17.94
C SER A 262 18.86 14.93 16.51
N GLU A 263 19.88 15.70 16.15
CA GLU A 263 20.02 16.35 14.86
C GLU A 263 21.37 15.96 14.28
N GLU A 264 21.38 15.48 13.03
CA GLU A 264 22.57 15.11 12.29
C GLU A 264 22.54 15.80 10.94
N ARG A 265 23.55 16.64 10.65
CA ARG A 265 23.74 17.24 9.34
C ARG A 265 24.94 16.59 8.67
N LYS A 266 24.71 15.99 7.50
CA LYS A 266 25.77 15.46 6.66
C LYS A 266 26.12 16.50 5.63
N GLU A 267 27.28 17.12 5.82
CA GLU A 267 27.83 18.06 4.87
C GLU A 267 28.33 17.33 3.61
N GLN A 268 28.48 18.10 2.55
CA GLN A 268 28.91 17.60 1.25
C GLN A 268 30.39 17.19 1.29
N GLU A 269 30.67 15.91 1.54
CA GLU A 269 32.05 15.40 1.57
C GLU A 269 32.67 15.16 0.17
N SER A 270 31.86 15.16 -0.91
CA SER A 270 32.34 14.92 -2.27
C SER A 270 31.57 15.69 -3.35
N LEU A 271 32.22 15.96 -4.49
CA LEU A 271 31.58 16.45 -5.71
C LEU A 271 30.53 15.41 -6.16
N GLY A 272 29.27 15.63 -5.78
CA GLY A 272 28.14 14.75 -6.11
C GLY A 272 27.38 14.19 -4.91
N SER A 273 27.93 14.26 -3.69
CA SER A 273 27.14 13.99 -2.48
C SER A 273 26.28 15.21 -2.14
N MET A 274 25.05 14.97 -1.74
CA MET A 274 24.06 16.03 -1.56
C MET A 274 23.81 16.20 -0.06
N GLY A 275 23.75 17.45 0.40
CA GLY A 275 23.46 17.77 1.80
C GLY A 275 22.18 17.11 2.26
N THR A 276 22.24 16.49 3.44
CA THR A 276 21.05 15.94 4.10
C THR A 276 21.05 16.34 5.56
N THR A 277 19.90 16.79 6.05
CA THR A 277 19.64 16.95 7.48
C THR A 277 18.73 15.83 7.93
N SER A 278 19.11 15.13 9.00
CA SER A 278 18.29 14.12 9.65
C SER A 278 17.96 14.53 11.08
N ILE A 279 16.67 14.56 11.39
CA ILE A 279 16.15 14.83 12.73
C ILE A 279 15.53 13.54 13.24
N THR A 280 16.02 13.05 14.37
CA THR A 280 15.58 11.76 14.94
C THR A 280 14.96 11.97 16.31
N TRP A 281 13.78 11.39 16.54
CA TRP A 281 13.12 11.34 17.83
C TRP A 281 13.13 9.91 18.37
N PHE A 282 13.40 9.75 19.66
CA PHE A 282 13.51 8.46 20.33
C PHE A 282 12.50 8.38 21.48
N LYS A 283 11.76 7.27 21.53
CA LYS A 283 10.97 6.85 22.70
C LYS A 283 11.82 6.00 23.63
N GLU A 284 11.43 5.94 24.90
CA GLU A 284 12.06 5.08 25.91
C GLU A 284 11.94 3.57 25.58
N ASN A 285 10.91 3.17 24.83
CA ASN A 285 10.70 1.80 24.39
C ASN A 285 11.62 1.34 23.23
N GLY A 286 12.57 2.19 22.79
CA GLY A 286 13.49 1.88 21.69
C GLY A 286 12.94 2.14 20.29
N SER A 287 11.68 2.57 20.14
CA SER A 287 11.16 3.06 18.87
C SER A 287 11.72 4.43 18.56
N PHE A 288 12.04 4.68 17.29
CA PHE A 288 12.46 6.00 16.83
C PHE A 288 11.77 6.40 15.53
N LEU A 289 11.69 7.71 15.31
CA LEU A 289 11.21 8.34 14.09
C LEU A 289 12.33 9.19 13.50
N VAL A 290 12.62 9.05 12.22
CA VAL A 290 13.60 9.85 11.49
C VAL A 290 12.89 10.69 10.45
N CYS A 291 13.12 12.00 10.47
CA CYS A 291 12.80 12.91 9.38
C CYS A 291 14.09 13.27 8.64
N THR A 292 14.21 12.86 7.38
CA THR A 292 15.35 13.18 6.52
C THR A 292 14.91 14.18 5.46
N LEU A 293 15.57 15.34 5.45
CA LEU A 293 15.43 16.42 4.47
C LEU A 293 16.59 16.32 3.48
N ALA A 294 16.28 16.21 2.18
CA ALA A 294 17.27 16.14 1.11
C ALA A 294 17.22 17.39 0.24
N ASP A 295 18.25 18.24 0.33
CA ASP A 295 18.25 19.59 -0.26
C ASP A 295 18.16 19.58 -1.79
N SER A 296 18.88 18.66 -2.43
CA SER A 296 19.00 18.59 -3.89
C SER A 296 17.73 18.15 -4.60
N THR A 297 17.04 17.18 -4.01
CA THR A 297 15.79 16.64 -4.54
C THR A 297 14.60 17.40 -3.97
N LYS A 298 14.82 18.27 -2.99
CA LYS A 298 13.77 18.90 -2.18
C LYS A 298 12.77 17.86 -1.67
N THR A 299 13.24 16.67 -1.29
CA THR A 299 12.36 15.62 -0.75
C THR A 299 12.51 15.51 0.75
N VAL A 300 11.47 14.99 1.36
CA VAL A 300 11.43 14.70 2.78
C VAL A 300 10.92 13.28 2.96
N THR A 301 11.57 12.55 3.86
CA THR A 301 11.17 11.21 4.27
C THR A 301 11.03 11.18 5.78
N ILE A 302 9.84 10.88 6.27
CA ILE A 302 9.58 10.60 7.69
C ILE A 302 9.36 9.10 7.82
N GLN A 303 10.18 8.41 8.60
CA GLN A 303 10.06 6.96 8.76
C GLN A 303 10.31 6.53 10.20
N SER A 304 9.56 5.55 10.68
CA SER A 304 9.80 4.93 11.98
C SER A 304 10.54 3.61 11.83
N SER A 305 11.32 3.27 12.85
CA SER A 305 12.03 2.00 12.95
C SER A 305 12.21 1.63 14.42
N GLU A 306 12.69 0.40 14.64
CA GLU A 306 13.06 -0.12 15.94
C GLU A 306 14.58 -0.16 16.05
N CYS A 307 15.11 0.20 17.22
CA CYS A 307 16.45 -0.23 17.58
C CYS A 307 16.39 -1.75 17.76
N ILE A 308 16.91 -2.49 16.79
CA ILE A 308 17.20 -3.91 16.99
C ILE A 308 18.32 -3.93 18.03
N GLN A 309 17.96 -4.09 19.31
CA GLN A 309 18.92 -4.50 20.31
C GLN A 309 19.38 -5.88 19.85
N SER A 310 20.56 -5.94 19.25
CA SER A 310 21.24 -7.20 19.05
C SER A 310 21.50 -7.76 20.45
N ASP A 311 20.61 -8.63 20.91
CA ASP A 311 20.81 -9.42 22.11
C ASP A 311 22.04 -10.29 21.86
N ASN A 312 23.21 -9.74 22.21
CA ASN A 312 24.46 -10.48 22.28
C ASN A 312 24.36 -11.39 23.51
N HIS A 313 23.78 -12.57 23.33
CA HIS A 313 23.81 -13.69 24.26
C HIS A 313 24.60 -14.85 23.66
#